data_AF-A0ABD5S6D0-F1
#
_entry.id   AF-A0ABD5S6D0-F1
#
_cell.length_a   1.000
_cell.length_b   1.000
_cell.length_c   1.000
_cell.angle_alpha   90.00
_cell.angle_beta   90.00
_cell.angle_gamma   90.00
#
_symmetry.space_group_name_H-M   'P 1'
#
loop_
_entity.id
_entity.type
_entity.pdbx_description
1 polymer ?
#
loop_
_entity_poly.entity_id
_entity_poly.type
_entity_poly.pdbx_seq_one_letter_code
_entity_poly.pdbx_strand_id
1 'polypeptide(L)'
;MTEDTGGSRVLPAAAVALLFGVMAATFLGAEFGEFATFEGESVIHNIGYALFNLTGYEVSTIPSEGFLAAFLIVAVALDVAVDGAIYLAKREEDGSIVAAVGGAFTDGGER
;
A
#
# COMPACT_ATOMS: atom_id res chain seq x y z
N MET A 1 17.53 -16.94 35.44
CA MET A 1 16.86 -17.09 34.14
C MET A 1 16.18 -15.77 33.85
N THR A 2 16.93 -14.84 33.24
CA THR A 2 16.42 -13.50 32.88
C THR A 2 15.84 -13.60 31.48
N GLU A 3 14.51 -13.58 31.40
CA GLU A 3 13.79 -13.56 30.12
C GLU A 3 14.01 -12.22 29.43
N ASP A 4 14.77 -12.26 28.34
CA ASP A 4 15.00 -11.15 27.43
C ASP A 4 13.72 -10.91 26.59
N THR A 5 12.66 -10.42 27.24
CA THR A 5 11.35 -10.13 26.61
C THR A 5 11.27 -8.71 26.04
N GLY A 6 12.32 -7.90 26.19
CA GLY A 6 12.40 -6.54 25.68
C GLY A 6 12.72 -6.46 24.19
N GLY A 7 13.56 -7.36 23.66
CA GLY A 7 14.07 -7.27 22.28
C GLY A 7 13.00 -7.45 21.18
N SER A 8 11.94 -8.23 21.42
CA SER A 8 10.98 -8.61 20.38
C SER A 8 9.99 -7.52 19.99
N ARG A 9 9.71 -6.54 20.87
CA ARG A 9 8.81 -5.40 20.58
C ARG A 9 9.55 -4.16 20.09
N VAL A 10 10.82 -4.03 20.43
CA VAL A 10 11.64 -2.90 20.00
C VAL A 10 11.86 -2.93 18.49
N LEU A 11 12.05 -4.11 17.90
CA LEU A 11 12.23 -4.27 16.46
C LEU A 11 11.02 -3.79 15.63
N PRO A 12 9.77 -4.24 15.87
CA PRO A 12 8.61 -3.74 15.13
C PRO A 12 8.32 -2.26 15.42
N ALA A 13 8.53 -1.79 16.66
CA ALA A 13 8.38 -0.38 16.98
C ALA A 13 9.38 0.50 16.21
N ALA A 14 10.64 0.06 16.09
CA ALA A 14 11.67 0.73 15.31
C ALA A 14 11.33 0.73 13.81
N ALA A 15 10.80 -0.38 13.26
CA ALA A 15 10.38 -0.46 11.87
C ALA A 15 9.25 0.53 11.55
N VAL A 16 8.23 0.63 12.42
CA VAL A 16 7.15 1.60 12.27
C VAL A 16 7.66 3.03 12.39
N ALA A 17 8.50 3.31 13.38
CA ALA A 17 9.09 4.64 13.56
C ALA A 17 9.94 5.06 12.35
N LEU A 18 10.70 4.13 11.78
CA LEU A 18 11.48 4.35 10.56
C LEU A 18 10.56 4.64 9.38
N LEU A 19 9.53 3.82 9.14
CA LEU A 19 8.58 4.03 8.05
C LEU A 19 7.93 5.41 8.13
N PHE A 20 7.42 5.79 9.30
CA PHE A 20 6.81 7.11 9.52
C PHE A 20 7.83 8.24 9.41
N GLY A 21 9.05 8.05 9.90
CA GLY A 21 10.14 9.02 9.78
C GLY A 21 10.50 9.28 8.32
N VAL A 22 10.61 8.23 7.50
CA VAL A 22 10.84 8.34 6.06
C VAL A 22 9.68 9.08 5.40
N MET A 23 8.42 8.69 5.66
CA MET A 23 7.26 9.38 5.10
C MET A 23 7.24 10.87 5.45
N ALA A 24 7.48 11.21 6.72
CA ALA A 24 7.52 12.59 7.17
C ALA A 24 8.63 13.39 6.47
N ALA A 25 9.83 12.81 6.34
CA ALA A 25 10.93 13.43 5.62
C ALA A 25 10.59 13.66 4.13
N THR A 26 9.97 12.67 3.48
CA THR A 26 9.55 12.78 2.07
C THR A 26 8.50 13.87 1.88
N PHE A 27 7.51 13.96 2.76
CA PHE A 27 6.44 14.97 2.66
C PHE A 27 6.95 16.38 2.95
N LEU A 28 7.82 16.55 3.95
CA LEU A 28 8.41 17.84 4.28
C LEU A 28 9.43 18.31 3.24
N GLY A 29 10.09 17.37 2.55
CA GLY A 29 11.03 17.66 1.47
C GLY A 29 10.40 17.74 0.07
N ALA A 30 9.10 17.46 -0.06
CA ALA A 30 8.42 17.50 -1.35
C ALA A 30 8.15 18.95 -1.76
N GLU A 31 8.79 19.40 -2.83
CA GLU A 31 8.45 20.65 -3.51
C GLU A 31 7.47 20.35 -4.64
N PHE A 32 6.31 21.00 -4.60
CA PHE A 32 5.34 20.96 -5.70
C PHE A 32 5.57 22.19 -6.59
N GLY A 33 5.68 21.95 -7.90
CA GLY A 33 5.73 23.03 -8.88
C GLY A 33 4.40 23.78 -9.00
N GLU A 34 4.31 24.65 -10.01
CA GLU A 34 3.06 25.36 -10.31
C GLU A 34 1.94 24.36 -10.62
N PHE A 35 0.76 24.61 -10.03
CA PHE A 35 -0.42 23.77 -10.26
C PHE A 35 -0.89 23.90 -11.72
N ALA A 36 -0.53 22.94 -12.55
CA ALA A 36 -1.03 22.82 -13.91
C ALA A 36 -2.35 22.04 -13.93
N THR A 37 -3.36 22.58 -14.60
CA THR A 37 -4.63 21.88 -14.89
C THR A 37 -4.59 21.35 -16.31
N PHE A 38 -5.11 20.15 -16.56
CA PHE A 38 -5.13 19.54 -17.90
C PHE A 38 -6.24 20.07 -18.83
N GLU A 39 -6.69 21.32 -18.67
CA GLU A 39 -7.68 22.00 -19.55
C GLU A 39 -8.97 21.23 -19.89
N GLY A 40 -9.38 20.28 -19.04
CA GLY A 40 -10.57 19.44 -19.27
C GLY A 40 -10.29 18.09 -19.96
N GLU A 41 -9.04 17.82 -20.31
CA GLU A 41 -8.59 16.53 -20.84
C GLU A 41 -8.66 15.43 -19.78
N SER A 42 -9.02 14.22 -20.22
CA SER A 42 -9.16 13.08 -19.32
C SER A 42 -7.82 12.39 -19.10
N VAL A 43 -7.26 12.54 -17.89
CA VAL A 43 -6.07 11.81 -17.44
C VAL A 43 -6.25 10.30 -17.53
N ILE A 44 -7.45 9.80 -17.21
CA ILE A 44 -7.76 8.35 -17.23
C ILE A 44 -7.66 7.79 -18.65
N HIS A 45 -8.19 8.50 -19.67
CA HIS A 45 -8.06 8.06 -21.07
C HIS A 45 -6.60 8.00 -21.50
N ASN A 46 -5.81 9.03 -21.17
CA ASN A 46 -4.40 9.08 -21.49
C ASN A 46 -3.60 7.96 -20.79
N ILE A 47 -3.89 7.64 -19.53
CA ILE A 47 -3.32 6.46 -18.85
C ILE A 47 -3.65 5.17 -19.64
N GLY A 48 -4.90 5.03 -20.11
CA GLY A 48 -5.31 3.92 -20.97
C GLY A 48 -4.53 3.86 -22.29
N TYR A 49 -4.29 5.00 -22.94
CA TYR A 49 -3.46 5.07 -24.15
C TYR A 49 -2.00 4.68 -23.85
N ALA A 50 -1.42 5.15 -22.75
CA ALA A 50 -0.09 4.75 -22.32
C ALA A 50 0.02 3.24 -22.06
N LEU A 51 -1.00 2.63 -21.45
CA LEU A 51 -1.02 1.19 -21.16
C LEU A 51 -0.90 0.32 -22.42
N PHE A 52 -1.53 0.75 -23.51
CA PHE A 52 -1.49 0.05 -24.80
C PHE A 52 -0.44 0.61 -25.76
N ASN A 53 0.48 1.45 -25.26
CA ASN A 53 1.53 2.08 -26.07
C ASN A 53 0.98 2.86 -27.28
N LEU A 54 -0.12 3.58 -27.06
CA LEU A 54 -0.81 4.39 -28.08
C LEU A 54 -0.40 5.87 -28.05
N THR A 55 0.55 6.27 -27.20
CA THR A 55 0.94 7.69 -27.00
C THR A 55 1.64 8.32 -28.21
N GLY A 56 2.19 7.49 -29.12
CA GLY A 56 2.76 7.94 -30.39
C GLY A 56 1.75 8.13 -31.53
N TYR A 57 0.49 7.76 -31.31
CA TYR A 57 -0.61 8.06 -32.23
C TYR A 57 -1.33 9.28 -31.67
N GLU A 58 -1.73 10.25 -32.51
CA GLU A 58 -2.27 11.58 -32.13
C GLU A 58 -3.58 11.56 -31.29
N VAL A 59 -3.87 10.46 -30.61
CA VAL A 59 -4.96 10.24 -29.66
C VAL A 59 -4.60 10.65 -28.24
N SER A 60 -3.31 10.75 -27.90
CA SER A 60 -2.85 11.12 -26.56
C SER A 60 -2.60 12.62 -26.45
N THR A 61 -3.24 13.26 -25.48
CA THR A 61 -3.19 14.71 -25.23
C THR A 61 -2.34 15.08 -24.02
N ILE A 62 -2.05 14.11 -23.14
CA ILE A 62 -1.28 14.29 -21.90
C ILE A 62 -0.10 13.30 -21.89
N PRO A 63 1.12 13.72 -21.50
CA PRO A 63 2.23 12.80 -21.23
C PRO A 63 1.96 12.00 -19.95
N SER A 64 1.31 10.84 -20.08
CA SER A 64 0.73 10.09 -18.97
C SER A 64 1.51 8.85 -18.54
N GLU A 65 2.70 8.62 -19.08
CA GLU A 65 3.57 7.49 -18.73
C GLU A 65 3.94 7.52 -17.24
N GLY A 66 4.19 8.70 -16.69
CA GLY A 66 4.46 8.88 -15.26
C GLY A 66 3.26 8.53 -14.38
N PHE A 67 2.05 8.89 -14.82
CA PHE A 67 0.82 8.50 -14.11
C PHE A 67 0.56 7.00 -14.18
N LEU A 68 0.82 6.38 -15.33
CA LEU A 68 0.73 4.92 -15.47
C LEU A 68 1.75 4.22 -14.56
N ALA A 69 2.99 4.70 -14.52
CA ALA A 69 4.02 4.16 -13.64
C ALA A 69 3.62 4.27 -12.16
N ALA A 70 3.16 5.45 -11.73
CA ALA A 70 2.67 5.66 -10.37
C ALA A 70 1.48 4.75 -10.03
N PHE A 71 0.51 4.62 -10.95
CA PHE A 71 -0.64 3.73 -10.79
C PHE A 71 -0.21 2.27 -10.59
N LEU A 72 0.72 1.77 -11.40
CA LEU A 72 1.23 0.40 -11.29
C LEU A 72 2.04 0.18 -10.01
N ILE A 73 2.86 1.16 -9.60
CA ILE A 73 3.60 1.10 -8.33
C ILE A 73 2.62 1.00 -7.16
N VAL A 74 1.58 1.84 -7.14
CA VAL A 74 0.55 1.81 -6.10
C VAL A 74 -0.22 0.48 -6.13
N ALA A 75 -0.55 -0.04 -7.31
CA ALA A 75 -1.24 -1.32 -7.43
C ALA A 75 -0.44 -2.47 -6.78
N VAL A 76 0.86 -2.56 -7.08
CA VAL A 76 1.75 -3.56 -6.47
C VAL A 76 1.92 -3.32 -4.97
N ALA A 77 2.08 -2.07 -4.54
CA ALA A 77 2.21 -1.74 -3.13
C ALA A 77 0.95 -2.12 -2.33
N LEU A 78 -0.23 -1.88 -2.90
CA LEU A 78 -1.50 -2.26 -2.29
C LEU A 78 -1.67 -3.77 -2.20
N ASP A 79 -1.29 -4.51 -3.25
CA ASP A 79 -1.31 -5.97 -3.26
C ASP A 79 -0.47 -6.54 -2.10
N VAL A 80 0.79 -6.11 -2.00
CA VAL A 80 1.71 -6.53 -0.93
C VAL A 80 1.22 -6.08 0.46
N ALA A 81 0.62 -4.89 0.56
CA ALA A 81 0.10 -4.39 1.83
C ALA A 81 -1.08 -5.24 2.33
N VAL A 82 -2.00 -5.63 1.44
CA VAL A 82 -3.13 -6.50 1.78
C VAL A 82 -2.65 -7.89 2.15
N ASP A 83 -1.75 -8.48 1.37
CA ASP A 83 -1.16 -9.78 1.68
C ASP A 83 -0.40 -9.77 3.01
N GLY A 84 0.37 -8.72 3.26
CA GLY A 84 1.06 -8.50 4.53
C GLY A 84 0.09 -8.36 5.70
N ALA A 85 -1.00 -7.60 5.53
CA ALA A 85 -2.03 -7.46 6.56
C ALA A 85 -2.71 -8.79 6.87
N ILE A 86 -3.04 -9.59 5.84
CA ILE A 86 -3.64 -10.91 6.02
C ILE A 86 -2.66 -11.87 6.69
N TYR A 87 -1.39 -11.86 6.29
CA TYR A 87 -0.34 -12.67 6.90
C TYR A 87 -0.17 -12.33 8.38
N LEU A 88 -0.12 -11.05 8.73
CA LEU A 88 0.01 -10.59 10.12
C LEU A 88 -1.26 -10.82 10.96
N ALA A 89 -2.44 -10.82 10.33
CA ALA A 89 -3.71 -11.10 11.00
C ALA A 89 -3.89 -12.58 11.36
N LYS A 90 -3.16 -13.47 10.69
CA LYS A 90 -3.11 -14.89 11.04
C LYS A 90 -2.27 -15.05 12.31
N ARG A 91 -2.87 -15.63 13.35
CA ARG A 91 -2.17 -16.01 14.57
C ARG A 91 -2.08 -17.52 14.61
N GLU A 92 -0.91 -18.06 14.92
CA GLU A 92 -0.77 -19.48 15.22
C GLU A 92 -1.02 -19.68 16.72
N GLU A 93 -2.05 -20.47 17.05
CA GLU A 93 -2.37 -20.88 18.41
C GLU A 93 -2.50 -22.41 18.42
N ASP A 94 -1.73 -23.07 19.29
CA ASP A 94 -1.65 -24.53 19.43
C ASP A 94 -1.44 -25.31 18.11
N GLY A 95 -0.60 -24.77 17.21
CA GLY A 95 -0.29 -25.41 15.93
C GLY A 95 -1.40 -25.32 14.88
N SER A 96 -2.45 -24.52 15.16
CA SER A 96 -3.52 -24.21 14.23
C SER A 96 -3.48 -22.73 13.82
N ILE A 97 -3.71 -22.44 12.54
CA ILE A 97 -3.82 -21.06 12.03
C ILE A 97 -5.21 -20.55 12.39
N VAL A 98 -5.30 -19.64 13.36
CA VAL A 98 -6.56 -18.99 13.77
C VAL A 98 -6.61 -17.61 13.14
N ALA A 99 -7.65 -17.37 12.32
CA ALA A 99 -7.94 -16.03 11.81
C ALA A 99 -8.64 -15.20 12.89
N ALA A 100 -8.12 -14.01 13.20
CA ALA A 100 -8.67 -13.13 14.25
C ALA A 100 -10.15 -12.77 14.06
N VAL A 101 -10.66 -12.79 12.82
CA VAL A 101 -12.06 -12.49 12.49
C VAL A 101 -12.98 -13.71 12.63
N GLY A 102 -12.46 -14.94 12.49
CA GLY A 102 -13.26 -16.17 12.48
C GLY A 102 -13.80 -16.56 13.86
N GLY A 103 -13.02 -16.37 14.92
CA GLY A 103 -13.42 -16.75 16.29
C GLY A 103 -14.54 -15.88 16.87
N ALA A 104 -14.71 -14.65 16.38
CA ALA A 104 -15.75 -13.73 16.85
C ALA A 104 -17.17 -14.14 16.41
N PHE A 105 -17.30 -15.00 15.39
CA PHE A 105 -18.59 -15.46 14.86
C PHE A 105 -18.97 -16.88 15.31
N THR A 106 -18.13 -17.60 16.06
CA THR A 106 -18.36 -19.01 16.42
C THR A 106 -18.93 -19.25 17.82
N ASP A 107 -19.24 -18.23 18.61
CA ASP A 107 -19.94 -18.37 19.92
C ASP A 107 -21.48 -18.60 19.76
N GLY A 108 -21.87 -19.25 18.67
CA GLY A 108 -23.25 -19.51 18.29
C GLY A 108 -23.85 -20.74 18.98
N GLY A 109 -23.85 -20.78 20.31
CA GLY A 109 -24.83 -21.54 21.11
C GLY A 109 -24.43 -22.96 21.55
N GLU A 110 -24.10 -23.10 22.84
CA GLU A 110 -24.39 -24.31 23.62
C GLU A 110 -25.71 -24.10 24.39
N ARG A 111 -26.74 -24.85 24.02
CA ARG A 111 -27.92 -25.17 24.83
C ARG A 111 -28.33 -26.61 24.59
#